data_AF-A0A177MZ85-F1
#
_entry.id   AF-A0A177MZ85-F1
#
_cell.length_a   1.000
_cell.length_b   1.000
_cell.length_c   1.000
_cell.angle_alpha   90.00
_cell.angle_beta   90.00
_cell.angle_gamma   90.00
#
_symmetry.space_group_name_H-M   'P 1'
#
loop_
_entity.id
_entity.type
_entity.pdbx_description
1 polymer ?
#
loop_
_entity_poly.entity_id
_entity_poly.type
_entity_poly.pdbx_seq_one_letter_code
_entity_poly.pdbx_strand_id
1 'polypeptide(L)'
;MQRCPACNARLGAATLCPRCGADLKQIVRSERVAEQWLSVSLQSTGAGRMDVAVPAVLRSLSFKQIPAAKLLRGFLVQRLYRMLYDTVAEQRWPEARDILGHLRMLEGQNETLRRFDEMIGQLSVTSSANSSSD
;
A
#
# COMPACT_ATOMS: atom_id res chain seq x y z
N MET A 1 13.81 18.47 0.73
CA MET A 1 14.97 18.48 1.67
C MET A 1 15.43 19.91 1.96
N GLN A 2 15.70 20.29 3.22
CA GLN A 2 16.15 21.66 3.58
C GLN A 2 17.65 21.76 3.94
N ARG A 3 18.31 20.64 4.22
CA ARG A 3 19.73 20.59 4.62
C ARG A 3 20.44 19.41 3.98
N CYS A 4 21.73 19.58 3.72
CA CYS A 4 22.59 18.53 3.16
C CYS A 4 22.78 17.40 4.17
N PRO A 5 22.52 16.14 3.81
CA PRO A 5 22.70 15.02 4.74
C PRO A 5 24.18 14.75 5.07
N ALA A 6 25.12 15.17 4.21
CA ALA A 6 26.54 14.94 4.41
C ALA A 6 27.22 15.97 5.33
N CYS A 7 26.87 17.26 5.20
CA CYS A 7 27.55 18.35 5.94
C CYS A 7 26.62 19.30 6.69
N ASN A 8 25.31 19.02 6.67
CA ASN A 8 24.25 19.78 7.34
C ASN A 8 24.11 21.26 6.90
N ALA A 9 24.77 21.66 5.81
CA ALA A 9 24.59 22.98 5.19
C ALA A 9 23.14 23.16 4.73
N ARG A 10 22.59 24.37 4.88
CA ARG A 10 21.26 24.70 4.34
C ARG A 10 21.29 24.58 2.82
N LEU A 11 20.27 23.92 2.27
CA LEU A 11 20.07 23.79 0.84
C LEU A 11 18.89 24.66 0.45
N GLY A 12 19.06 25.47 -0.61
CA GLY A 12 17.94 26.08 -1.33
C GLY A 12 17.33 25.07 -2.30
N ALA A 13 17.07 25.51 -3.55
CA ALA A 13 16.67 24.62 -4.65
C ALA A 13 17.85 23.86 -5.30
N ALA A 14 19.08 24.10 -4.85
CA ALA A 14 20.29 23.51 -5.42
C ALA A 14 20.37 22.01 -5.14
N THR A 15 20.73 21.24 -6.17
CA THR A 15 20.99 19.79 -6.08
C THR A 15 22.45 19.49 -5.81
N LEU A 16 23.35 20.45 -5.96
CA LEU A 16 24.74 20.38 -5.49
C LEU A 16 24.86 21.14 -4.17
N CYS A 17 25.49 20.54 -3.17
CA CYS A 17 25.72 21.23 -1.92
C CYS A 17 26.81 22.31 -2.08
N PRO A 18 26.54 23.58 -1.76
CA PRO A 18 27.54 24.65 -1.92
C PRO A 18 28.71 24.53 -0.94
N ARG A 19 28.56 23.76 0.15
CA ARG A 19 29.58 23.60 1.18
C ARG A 19 30.50 22.41 0.96
N CYS A 20 29.94 21.24 0.67
CA CYS A 20 30.72 20.00 0.54
C CYS A 20 30.77 19.44 -0.88
N GLY A 21 30.10 20.07 -1.86
CA GLY A 21 30.09 19.61 -3.25
C GLY A 21 29.29 18.34 -3.51
N ALA A 22 28.62 17.76 -2.51
CA ALA A 22 27.83 16.54 -2.69
C ALA A 22 26.73 16.75 -3.74
N ASP A 23 26.64 15.84 -4.73
CA ASP A 23 25.54 15.77 -5.68
C ASP A 23 24.36 15.01 -5.06
N LEU A 24 23.26 15.74 -4.90
CA LEU A 24 22.02 15.29 -4.26
C LEU A 24 20.90 15.08 -5.27
N LYS A 25 21.15 15.16 -6.58
CA LYS A 25 20.14 15.02 -7.64
C LYS A 25 19.30 13.75 -7.47
N GLN A 26 19.95 12.62 -7.21
CA GLN A 26 19.25 11.33 -7.06
C GLN A 26 18.40 11.27 -5.79
N ILE A 27 18.87 11.87 -4.69
CA ILE A 27 18.11 11.97 -3.44
C ILE A 27 16.85 12.81 -3.68
N VAL A 28 17.02 14.02 -4.23
CA VAL A 28 15.90 14.92 -4.55
C VAL A 28 14.91 14.28 -5.53
N ARG A 29 15.40 13.58 -6.55
CA ARG A 29 14.56 12.84 -7.49
C ARG A 29 13.75 11.76 -6.78
N SER A 30 14.36 10.99 -5.89
CA SER A 30 13.67 9.96 -5.11
C SER A 30 12.58 10.55 -4.22
N GLU A 31 12.82 11.71 -3.59
CA GLU A 31 11.77 12.41 -2.82
C GLU A 31 10.57 12.78 -3.71
N ARG A 32 10.81 13.35 -4.89
CA ARG A 32 9.73 13.74 -5.82
C ARG A 32 8.94 12.53 -6.34
N VAL A 33 9.64 11.44 -6.66
CA VAL A 33 8.99 10.20 -7.11
C VAL A 33 8.13 9.60 -5.98
N ALA A 34 8.59 9.68 -4.72
CA ALA A 34 7.79 9.27 -3.58
C ALA A 34 6.47 10.05 -3.48
N GLU A 35 6.52 11.38 -3.66
CA GLU A 35 5.35 12.26 -3.65
C GLU A 35 4.40 11.98 -4.82
N GLN A 36 4.94 11.73 -6.02
CA GLN A 36 4.13 11.34 -7.19
C GLN A 36 3.35 10.05 -6.94
N TRP A 37 4.01 9.01 -6.42
CA TRP A 37 3.33 7.75 -6.09
C TRP A 37 2.29 7.90 -4.97
N LEU A 38 2.54 8.79 -4.00
CA LEU A 38 1.53 9.10 -2.98
C LEU A 38 0.28 9.72 -3.60
N SER A 39 0.45 10.67 -4.54
CA SER A 39 -0.67 11.28 -5.26
C SER A 39 -1.47 10.25 -6.06
N VAL A 40 -0.80 9.33 -6.76
CA VAL A 40 -1.45 8.22 -7.49
C VAL A 40 -2.26 7.34 -6.53
N SER A 41 -1.70 7.01 -5.36
CA SER A 41 -2.38 6.21 -4.36
C SER A 41 -3.64 6.90 -3.82
N LEU A 42 -3.55 8.19 -3.49
CA LEU A 42 -4.70 8.97 -3.00
C LEU A 42 -5.84 9.04 -4.03
N GLN A 43 -5.50 9.35 -5.28
CA GLN A 43 -6.49 9.43 -6.37
C GLN A 43 -7.16 8.07 -6.62
N SER A 44 -6.37 6.99 -6.65
CA SER A 44 -6.89 5.63 -6.86
C SER A 44 -7.74 5.16 -5.69
N THR A 45 -7.38 5.55 -4.45
CA THR A 45 -8.19 5.29 -3.26
C THR A 45 -9.56 5.97 -3.36
N GLY A 46 -9.59 7.24 -3.80
CA GLY A 46 -10.83 7.98 -4.04
C GLY A 46 -11.71 7.35 -5.12
N ALA A 47 -11.09 6.76 -6.14
CA ALA A 47 -11.77 6.05 -7.23
C ALA A 47 -12.14 4.59 -6.90
N GLY A 48 -11.86 4.09 -5.68
CA GLY A 48 -12.13 2.70 -5.30
C GLY A 48 -11.19 1.65 -5.90
N ARG A 49 -10.14 2.05 -6.62
CA ARG A 49 -9.18 1.16 -7.31
C ARG A 49 -8.08 0.71 -6.35
N MET A 50 -8.38 -0.29 -5.52
CA MET A 50 -7.45 -0.81 -4.50
C MET A 50 -6.24 -1.52 -5.12
N ASP A 51 -6.44 -2.16 -6.26
CA ASP A 51 -5.43 -2.79 -7.13
C ASP A 51 -4.31 -1.82 -7.53
N VAL A 52 -4.62 -0.53 -7.67
CA VAL A 52 -3.63 0.52 -7.95
C VAL A 52 -3.20 1.23 -6.66
N ALA A 53 -4.13 1.51 -5.75
CA ALA A 53 -3.87 2.31 -4.56
C ALA A 53 -2.83 1.65 -3.63
N VAL A 54 -2.95 0.33 -3.43
CA VAL A 54 -2.09 -0.46 -2.55
C VAL A 54 -0.64 -0.52 -3.04
N PRO A 55 -0.33 -0.95 -4.28
CA PRO A 55 1.05 -0.91 -4.77
C PRO A 55 1.60 0.51 -4.83
N ALA A 56 0.78 1.52 -5.14
CA ALA A 56 1.23 2.91 -5.20
C ALA A 56 1.69 3.45 -3.84
N VAL A 57 0.97 3.17 -2.74
CA VAL A 57 1.42 3.63 -1.40
C VAL A 57 2.70 2.91 -0.97
N LEU A 58 2.81 1.60 -1.27
CA LEU A 58 4.02 0.83 -0.98
C LEU A 58 5.21 1.36 -1.78
N ARG A 59 5.00 1.70 -3.05
CA ARG A 59 6.03 2.28 -3.91
C ARG A 59 6.48 3.64 -3.41
N SER A 60 5.56 4.51 -3.01
CA SER A 60 5.88 5.79 -2.36
C SER A 60 6.79 5.60 -1.14
N LEU A 61 6.39 4.71 -0.22
CA LEU A 61 7.13 4.42 1.01
C LEU A 61 8.52 3.81 0.76
N SER A 62 8.69 3.08 -0.35
CA SER A 62 9.99 2.51 -0.74
C SER A 62 11.03 3.57 -1.11
N PHE A 63 10.59 4.73 -1.62
CA PHE A 63 11.48 5.85 -1.94
C PHE A 63 11.72 6.77 -0.73
N LYS A 64 10.67 7.06 0.04
CA LYS A 64 10.76 7.90 1.23
C LYS A 64 9.67 7.57 2.23
N GLN A 65 10.04 7.49 3.51
CA GLN A 65 9.12 7.26 4.63
C GLN A 65 8.30 8.52 4.96
N ILE A 66 7.38 8.90 4.07
CA ILE A 66 6.53 10.09 4.20
C ILE A 66 5.43 9.83 5.25
N PRO A 67 5.25 10.70 6.27
CA PRO A 67 4.21 10.53 7.29
C PRO A 67 2.80 10.35 6.70
N ALA A 68 2.42 11.16 5.72
CA ALA A 68 1.13 11.05 5.03
C ALA A 68 0.95 9.69 4.31
N ALA A 69 2.00 9.14 3.71
CA ALA A 69 1.94 7.82 3.08
C ALA A 69 1.78 6.70 4.11
N LYS A 70 2.38 6.83 5.30
CA LYS A 70 2.18 5.88 6.41
C LYS A 70 0.74 5.90 6.92
N LEU A 71 0.17 7.11 7.08
CA LEU A 71 -1.25 7.27 7.44
C LEU A 71 -2.16 6.64 6.39
N LEU A 72 -1.91 6.88 5.11
CA LEU A 72 -2.68 6.28 4.03
C LEU A 72 -2.58 4.74 4.03
N ARG A 73 -1.38 4.18 4.26
CA ARG A 73 -1.22 2.72 4.42
C ARG A 73 -2.10 2.18 5.55
N GLY A 74 -2.07 2.82 6.72
CA GLY A 74 -2.91 2.41 7.85
C GLY A 74 -4.41 2.49 7.54
N PHE A 75 -4.84 3.57 6.88
CA PHE A 75 -6.22 3.74 6.42
C PHE A 75 -6.64 2.64 5.43
N LEU A 76 -5.78 2.31 4.46
CA LEU A 76 -6.06 1.25 3.48
C LEU A 76 -6.21 -0.12 4.16
N VAL A 77 -5.35 -0.44 5.12
CA VAL A 77 -5.46 -1.69 5.91
C VAL A 77 -6.84 -1.78 6.58
N GLN A 78 -7.24 -0.74 7.33
CA GLN A 78 -8.54 -0.73 8.02
C GLN A 78 -9.71 -0.85 7.04
N ARG A 79 -9.65 -0.14 5.92
CA ARG A 79 -10.69 -0.19 4.88
C ARG A 79 -10.80 -1.58 4.26
N LEU A 80 -9.67 -2.21 3.93
CA LEU A 80 -9.63 -3.54 3.33
C LEU A 80 -10.15 -4.62 4.28
N TYR A 81 -9.82 -4.56 5.58
CA TYR A 81 -10.41 -5.48 6.56
C TYR A 81 -11.94 -5.36 6.62
N ARG A 82 -12.48 -4.13 6.58
CA ARG A 82 -13.93 -3.94 6.54
C ARG A 82 -14.55 -4.57 5.30
N MET A 83 -13.98 -4.31 4.12
CA MET A 83 -14.44 -4.92 2.87
C MET A 83 -14.33 -6.46 2.90
N LEU A 84 -13.30 -7.01 3.55
CA LEU A 84 -13.14 -8.45 3.71
C LEU A 84 -14.29 -9.04 4.52
N TYR A 85 -14.65 -8.41 5.65
CA TYR A 85 -15.78 -8.89 6.45
C TYR A 85 -17.10 -8.83 5.68
N ASP A 86 -17.34 -7.73 4.96
CA ASP A 86 -18.55 -7.56 4.15
C ASP A 86 -18.63 -8.64 3.05
N THR A 87 -17.54 -8.85 2.29
CA THR A 87 -17.49 -9.85 1.21
C THR A 87 -17.61 -11.29 1.71
N VAL A 88 -17.04 -11.61 2.88
CA VAL A 88 -17.20 -12.93 3.51
C VAL A 88 -18.65 -13.15 3.97
N ALA A 89 -19.29 -12.14 4.57
CA ALA A 89 -20.69 -12.22 4.98
C ALA A 89 -21.63 -12.42 3.77
N GLU A 90 -21.32 -11.77 2.64
CA GLU A 90 -22.03 -11.90 1.37
C GLU A 90 -21.63 -13.15 0.56
N GLN A 91 -20.70 -13.98 1.06
CA GLN A 91 -20.17 -15.18 0.38
C GLN A 91 -19.52 -14.89 -0.99
N ARG A 92 -19.01 -13.67 -1.19
CA ARG A 92 -18.32 -13.22 -2.41
C ARG A 92 -16.85 -13.65 -2.36
N TRP A 93 -16.62 -14.96 -2.46
CA TRP A 93 -15.31 -15.58 -2.28
C TRP A 93 -14.19 -15.06 -3.20
N PRO A 94 -14.42 -14.79 -4.51
CA PRO A 94 -13.38 -14.27 -5.38
C PRO A 94 -12.87 -12.90 -4.91
N GLU A 95 -13.79 -12.00 -4.54
CA GLU A 95 -13.46 -10.66 -4.09
C GLU A 95 -12.77 -10.66 -2.72
N ALA A 96 -13.21 -11.55 -1.82
CA ALA A 96 -12.55 -11.75 -0.54
C ALA A 96 -11.08 -12.17 -0.72
N ARG A 97 -10.77 -13.02 -1.72
CA ARG A 97 -9.39 -13.41 -2.06
C ARG A 97 -8.58 -12.24 -2.61
N ASP A 98 -9.16 -11.41 -3.48
CA ASP A 98 -8.49 -10.22 -3.99
C ASP A 98 -8.14 -9.24 -2.85
N ILE A 99 -9.08 -9.03 -1.92
CA ILE A 99 -8.87 -8.20 -0.72
C ILE A 99 -7.76 -8.77 0.17
N LEU A 100 -7.72 -10.10 0.37
CA LEU A 100 -6.63 -10.76 1.09
C LEU A 100 -5.28 -10.56 0.39
N GLY A 101 -5.24 -10.61 -0.94
CA GLY A 101 -4.04 -10.30 -1.73
C GLY A 101 -3.50 -8.90 -1.42
N HIS A 102 -4.38 -7.91 -1.42
CA HIS A 102 -4.03 -6.53 -1.06
C HIS A 102 -3.54 -6.40 0.40
N LEU A 103 -4.21 -7.04 1.35
CA LEU A 103 -3.80 -7.03 2.76
C LEU A 103 -2.41 -7.66 2.94
N ARG A 104 -2.12 -8.77 2.26
CA ARG A 104 -0.79 -9.41 2.27
C ARG A 104 0.30 -8.50 1.73
N MET A 105 0.00 -7.71 0.69
CA MET A 105 0.96 -6.72 0.20
C MET A 105 1.26 -5.65 1.25
N LEU A 106 0.25 -5.19 1.99
CA LEU A 106 0.41 -4.12 2.98
C LEU A 106 1.07 -4.60 4.27
N GLU A 107 0.69 -5.77 4.78
CA GLU A 107 1.08 -6.27 6.11
C GLU A 107 2.14 -7.38 6.04
N GLY A 108 2.45 -7.89 4.86
CA GLY A 108 3.39 -8.98 4.66
C GLY A 108 2.79 -10.34 5.01
N GLN A 109 3.65 -11.27 5.41
CA GLN A 109 3.24 -12.59 5.86
C GLN A 109 2.68 -12.50 7.28
N ASN A 110 1.36 -12.62 7.39
CA ASN A 110 0.63 -12.62 8.66
C ASN A 110 -0.14 -13.94 8.79
N GLU A 111 0.08 -14.65 9.90
CA GLU A 111 -0.59 -15.92 10.20
C GLU A 111 -2.12 -15.79 10.17
N THR A 112 -2.66 -14.64 10.62
CA THR A 112 -4.09 -14.36 10.55
C THR A 112 -4.59 -14.32 9.10
N LEU A 113 -3.88 -13.64 8.20
CA LEU A 113 -4.22 -13.58 6.77
C LEU A 113 -4.06 -14.93 6.06
N ARG A 114 -3.18 -15.80 6.56
CA ARG A 114 -3.06 -17.19 6.10
C ARG A 114 -4.30 -18.00 6.48
N ARG A 115 -4.73 -17.92 7.74
CA ARG A 115 -5.93 -18.62 8.24
C ARG A 115 -7.21 -18.16 7.56
N PHE A 116 -7.34 -16.86 7.26
CA PHE A 116 -8.50 -16.36 6.51
C PHE A 116 -8.60 -16.98 5.10
N ASP A 117 -7.48 -17.14 4.42
CA ASP A 117 -7.44 -17.75 3.07
C ASP A 117 -7.81 -19.24 3.11
N GLU A 118 -7.30 -19.97 4.10
CA GLU A 118 -7.68 -21.37 4.34
C GLU A 118 -9.19 -21.50 4.61
N MET A 119 -9.73 -20.64 5.48
CA MET A 119 -11.16 -20.61 5.80
C MET A 119 -12.01 -20.32 4.56
N ILE A 120 -11.67 -19.29 3.79
CA ILE A 120 -12.38 -18.96 2.53
C ILE A 120 -12.27 -20.12 1.53
N GLY A 121 -11.11 -20.78 1.46
CA GLY A 121 -10.92 -22.01 0.69
C GLY A 121 -11.96 -23.08 1.02
N GLN A 122 -12.08 -23.43 2.30
CA GLN A 122 -13.04 -24.44 2.76
C GLN A 122 -14.50 -24.03 2.52
N LEU A 123 -14.86 -22.79 2.87
CA LEU A 123 -16.23 -22.29 2.71
C LEU A 123 -16.66 -22.21 1.24
N SER A 124 -15.73 -21.88 0.34
CA SER A 124 -16.03 -21.83 -1.11
C SER A 124 -16.38 -23.20 -1.68
N VAL A 125 -15.73 -24.27 -1.21
CA VAL A 125 -16.00 -25.66 -1.65
C VAL A 125 -17.36 -26.13 -1.12
N THR A 126 -17.66 -25.88 0.15
CA THR A 126 -18.95 -26.26 0.77
C THR A 126 -20.13 -25.54 0.11
N SER A 127 -19.96 -24.27 -0.23
CA SER A 127 -20.99 -23.49 -0.95
C SER A 127 -21.32 -24.11 -2.32
N SER A 128 -20.30 -24.55 -3.08
CA SER A 128 -20.50 -25.23 -4.36
C SER A 128 -21.14 -26.62 -4.24
N ALA A 129 -20.86 -27.36 -3.16
CA ALA A 129 -21.48 -28.65 -2.89
C ALA A 129 -22.98 -28.51 -2.54
N ASN A 130 -23.34 -27.46 -1.82
CA ASN A 130 -24.74 -27.19 -1.50
C ASN A 130 -25.54 -26.71 -2.72
N SER A 131 -24.96 -25.89 -3.61
CA SER A 131 -25.64 -25.44 -4.84
C SER A 131 -25.82 -26.51 -5.92
N SER A 132 -25.19 -27.68 -5.77
CA SER A 132 -25.31 -28.82 -6.69
C SER A 132 -26.24 -29.93 -6.19
N SER A 133 -26.83 -29.73 -5.00
CA SER A 133 -27.77 -30.66 -4.37
C SER A 133 -29.23 -30.16 -4.39
N ASP A 134 -29.48 -28.99 -4.98
CA ASP A 134 -30.80 -28.42 -5.30
C ASP A 134 -31.03 -28.47 -6.82
#